data_AF-A0A060C3Y9-F1
#
_entry.id   AF-A0A060C3Y9-F1
#
_cell.length_a   1.000
_cell.length_b   1.000
_cell.length_c   1.000
_cell.angle_alpha   90.00
_cell.angle_beta   90.00
_cell.angle_gamma   90.00
#
_symmetry.space_group_name_H-M   'P 1'
#
loop_
_entity.id
_entity.type
_entity.pdbx_description
1 polymer ?
#
loop_
_entity_poly.entity_id
_entity_poly.type
_entity_poly.pdbx_seq_one_letter_code
_entity_poly.pdbx_strand_id
1 'polypeptide(L)'
;SQNLVLAVLAAEDRNFFVHTGFSLKDSIDSADVENRFLDDKTITQQTSRLVFMGKNNFWLNRIGETYFTVLLEEFWGKNRILEVYLNSVEMGEAIFGAQAASLVYFNKSAGAINKKTKASFLAATINSNKKDDTF
;
A
#
# COMPACT_ATOMS: atom_id res chain seq x y z
N SER A 1 -13.21 5.32 -6.68
CA SER A 1 -13.97 6.55 -6.35
C SER A 1 -13.12 7.39 -5.40
N GLN A 2 -13.42 8.68 -5.23
CA GLN A 2 -12.69 9.51 -4.25
C GLN A 2 -12.80 8.95 -2.82
N ASN A 3 -13.96 8.43 -2.43
CA ASN A 3 -14.13 7.82 -1.12
C ASN A 3 -13.20 6.62 -0.88
N LEU A 4 -12.98 5.80 -1.91
CA LEU A 4 -12.06 4.66 -1.82
C LEU A 4 -10.61 5.13 -1.65
N VAL A 5 -10.19 6.10 -2.46
CA VAL A 5 -8.84 6.68 -2.36
C VAL A 5 -8.60 7.24 -0.96
N LEU A 6 -9.54 8.04 -0.43
CA LEU A 6 -9.44 8.60 0.91
C LEU A 6 -9.44 7.54 2.02
N ALA A 7 -10.23 6.48 1.87
CA ALA A 7 -10.26 5.38 2.84
C ALA A 7 -8.92 4.64 2.89
N VAL A 8 -8.33 4.36 1.72
CA VAL A 8 -7.01 3.71 1.63
C VAL A 8 -5.93 4.61 2.21
N LEU A 9 -5.86 5.89 1.83
CA LEU A 9 -4.90 6.84 2.41
C LEU A 9 -5.06 6.94 3.93
N ALA A 10 -6.29 7.00 4.44
CA ALA A 10 -6.52 7.10 5.88
C ALA A 10 -6.08 5.86 6.68
N ALA A 11 -6.16 4.68 6.05
CA ALA A 11 -5.84 3.40 6.66
C ALA A 11 -4.36 3.01 6.51
N GLU A 12 -3.75 3.33 5.36
CA GLU A 12 -2.41 2.89 4.98
C GLU A 12 -1.36 3.98 5.20
N ASP A 13 -1.65 5.22 4.82
CA ASP A 13 -0.63 6.26 4.75
C ASP A 13 -1.27 7.66 4.71
N ARG A 14 -1.53 8.21 5.90
CA ARG A 14 -2.23 9.50 6.06
C ARG A 14 -1.44 10.68 5.53
N ASN A 15 -0.11 10.56 5.48
CA ASN A 15 0.80 11.63 5.08
C ASN A 15 1.38 11.41 3.69
N PHE A 16 0.78 10.52 2.89
CA PHE A 16 1.29 10.09 1.58
C PHE A 16 1.75 11.24 0.66
N PHE A 17 0.95 12.30 0.59
CA PHE A 17 1.24 13.46 -0.27
C PHE A 17 2.23 14.47 0.35
N VAL A 18 2.62 14.27 1.61
CA VAL A 18 3.51 15.17 2.35
C VAL A 18 4.94 14.63 2.35
N HIS A 19 5.12 13.32 2.52
CA HIS A 19 6.44 12.72 2.64
C HIS A 19 7.04 12.33 1.27
N THR A 20 8.35 12.06 1.22
CA THR A 20 9.08 11.65 0.01
C THR A 20 9.44 10.17 0.05
N GLY A 21 8.41 9.31 0.13
CA GLY A 21 8.54 7.85 0.14
C GLY A 21 8.77 7.21 1.51
N PHE A 22 9.20 7.96 2.52
CA PHE A 22 9.41 7.47 3.89
C PHE A 22 8.70 8.36 4.89
N SER A 23 8.10 7.80 5.94
CA SER A 23 7.44 8.61 6.96
C SER A 23 8.46 9.27 7.89
N LEU A 24 8.12 10.40 8.51
CA LEU A 24 8.99 11.06 9.50
C LEU A 24 9.27 10.15 10.71
N LYS A 25 8.35 9.23 11.01
CA LYS A 25 8.51 8.23 12.07
C LYS A 25 9.60 7.21 11.71
N ASP A 26 9.71 6.85 10.43
CA ASP A 26 10.81 6.01 9.91
C ASP A 26 12.19 6.70 10.03
N SER A 27 12.21 8.04 10.05
CA SER A 27 13.45 8.84 10.04
C SER A 27 14.03 9.13 11.43
N ILE A 28 13.19 9.13 12.47
CA ILE A 28 13.59 9.51 13.85
C ILE A 28 13.92 8.29 14.73
N ASP A 29 13.36 7.12 14.42
CA ASP A 29 13.42 5.91 15.27
C ASP A 29 14.39 4.82 14.79
N SER A 30 15.41 5.15 13.97
CA SER A 30 16.36 4.17 13.41
C SER A 30 17.25 3.44 14.43
N ALA A 31 16.99 3.58 15.73
CA ALA A 31 17.74 2.95 16.83
C ALA A 31 17.22 1.56 17.25
N ASP A 32 15.97 1.20 16.97
CA ASP A 32 15.41 -0.14 17.33
C ASP A 32 15.04 -0.94 16.08
N VAL A 33 16.02 -1.66 15.55
CA VAL A 33 15.99 -2.27 14.21
C VAL A 33 15.23 -3.62 14.16
N GLU A 34 14.69 -4.11 15.27
CA GLU A 34 14.20 -5.50 15.34
C GLU A 34 12.68 -5.65 15.55
N ASN A 35 11.99 -4.71 16.19
CA ASN A 35 10.58 -4.89 16.60
C ASN A 35 9.55 -3.93 15.98
N ARG A 36 9.94 -3.01 15.09
CA ARG A 36 9.02 -2.01 14.49
C ARG A 36 8.78 -2.19 12.97
N PHE A 37 9.22 -3.31 12.38
CA PHE A 37 9.45 -3.43 10.93
C PHE A 37 8.27 -3.77 10.02
N LEU A 38 7.04 -3.88 10.53
CA LEU A 38 5.91 -4.38 9.72
C LEU A 38 4.73 -3.42 9.56
N ASP A 39 4.49 -2.47 10.48
CA ASP A 39 3.18 -1.78 10.52
C ASP A 39 3.13 -0.32 10.03
N ASP A 40 4.26 0.38 9.82
CA ASP A 40 4.27 1.81 9.44
C ASP A 40 4.79 2.10 8.00
N LYS A 41 4.85 1.08 7.12
CA LYS A 41 5.37 1.25 5.76
C LYS A 41 4.46 2.13 4.88
N THR A 42 5.06 3.11 4.22
CA THR A 42 4.35 4.04 3.32
C THR A 42 3.77 3.32 2.09
N ILE A 43 2.79 3.94 1.45
CA ILE A 43 2.23 3.41 0.18
C ILE A 43 3.34 3.25 -0.88
N THR A 44 4.33 4.14 -0.93
CA THR A 44 5.42 4.03 -1.91
C THR A 44 6.32 2.81 -1.63
N GLN A 45 6.66 2.55 -0.37
CA GLN A 45 7.42 1.35 0.02
C GLN A 45 6.65 0.07 -0.30
N GLN A 46 5.35 0.06 0.01
CA GLN A 46 4.48 -1.07 -0.31
C GLN A 46 4.36 -1.28 -1.83
N THR A 47 4.24 -0.20 -2.61
CA THR A 47 4.20 -0.26 -4.09
C THR A 47 5.50 -0.80 -4.65
N SER A 48 6.64 -0.33 -4.13
CA SER A 48 7.97 -0.82 -4.48
C SER A 48 8.04 -2.34 -4.33
N ARG A 49 7.57 -2.87 -3.19
CA ARG A 49 7.50 -4.31 -2.95
C ARG A 49 6.58 -5.05 -3.91
N LEU A 50 5.35 -4.57 -4.09
CA LEU A 50 4.36 -5.22 -4.93
C LEU A 50 4.80 -5.34 -6.40
N VAL A 51 5.55 -4.36 -6.90
CA VAL A 51 5.94 -4.28 -8.32
C VAL A 51 7.28 -4.96 -8.60
N PHE A 52 8.27 -4.83 -7.71
CA PHE A 52 9.65 -5.21 -8.02
C PHE A 52 10.18 -6.41 -7.25
N MET A 53 9.49 -6.88 -6.20
CA MET A 53 9.99 -7.95 -5.34
C MET A 53 9.21 -9.25 -5.55
N GLY A 54 9.94 -10.32 -5.88
CA GLY A 54 9.42 -11.68 -5.87
C GLY A 54 9.47 -12.32 -4.48
N LYS A 55 8.86 -13.52 -4.35
CA LYS A 55 8.73 -14.24 -3.07
C LYS A 55 10.04 -14.70 -2.41
N ASN A 56 11.21 -14.52 -3.04
CA ASN A 56 12.46 -15.11 -2.56
C ASN A 56 13.51 -14.07 -2.14
N ASN A 57 14.09 -14.29 -0.95
CA ASN A 57 15.19 -13.56 -0.30
C ASN A 57 14.85 -12.20 0.35
N PHE A 58 14.35 -12.28 1.60
CA PHE A 58 13.98 -11.17 2.48
C PHE A 58 14.99 -10.01 2.55
N TRP A 59 16.29 -10.31 2.68
CA TRP A 59 17.32 -9.28 2.84
C TRP A 59 17.59 -8.48 1.55
N LEU A 60 17.61 -9.16 0.40
CA LEU A 60 17.74 -8.50 -0.90
C LEU A 60 16.50 -7.67 -1.22
N ASN A 61 15.32 -8.20 -0.89
CA ASN A 61 14.05 -7.49 -1.06
C ASN A 61 14.01 -6.20 -0.24
N ARG A 62 14.58 -6.18 0.96
CA ARG A 62 14.60 -5.00 1.82
C ARG A 62 15.50 -3.88 1.29
N ILE A 63 16.67 -4.20 0.74
CA ILE A 63 17.55 -3.21 0.08
C ILE A 63 16.89 -2.71 -1.21
N GLY A 64 16.30 -3.63 -1.98
CA GLY A 64 15.52 -3.30 -3.17
C GLY A 64 14.37 -2.33 -2.85
N GLU A 65 13.69 -2.51 -1.71
CA GLU A 65 12.55 -1.69 -1.31
C GLU A 65 12.93 -0.24 -1.14
N THR A 66 13.97 0.03 -0.37
CA THR A 66 14.48 1.39 -0.17
C THR A 66 14.95 2.00 -1.49
N TYR A 67 15.71 1.24 -2.29
CA TYR A 67 16.25 1.71 -3.56
C TYR A 67 15.13 2.09 -4.56
N PHE A 68 14.19 1.18 -4.79
CA PHE A 68 13.07 1.43 -5.70
C PHE A 68 12.07 2.45 -5.14
N THR A 69 11.92 2.59 -3.81
CA THR A 69 11.10 3.66 -3.22
C THR A 69 11.62 5.03 -3.63
N VAL A 70 12.93 5.26 -3.56
CA VAL A 70 13.55 6.51 -4.00
C VAL A 70 13.33 6.73 -5.50
N LEU A 71 13.52 5.70 -6.33
CA LEU A 71 13.27 5.81 -7.77
C LEU A 71 11.81 6.12 -8.10
N LEU A 72 10.86 5.51 -7.40
CA LEU A 72 9.44 5.77 -7.61
C LEU A 72 9.08 7.22 -7.29
N GLU A 73 9.55 7.75 -6.16
CA GLU A 73 9.32 9.14 -5.77
C GLU A 73 9.93 10.13 -6.76
N GLU A 74 11.11 9.82 -7.31
CA GLU A 74 11.80 10.68 -8.27
C GLU A 74 11.09 10.68 -9.64
N PHE A 75 10.63 9.52 -10.12
CA PHE A 75 10.22 9.38 -11.52
C PHE A 75 8.70 9.28 -11.76
N TRP A 76 7.90 8.76 -10.83
CA TRP A 76 6.48 8.46 -11.11
C TRP A 76 5.54 9.55 -10.59
N GLY A 77 5.93 10.28 -9.54
CA GLY A 77 5.05 11.24 -8.87
C GLY A 77 3.90 10.57 -8.10
N LYS A 78 3.38 11.28 -7.08
CA LYS A 78 2.44 10.71 -6.10
C LYS A 78 1.19 10.07 -6.67
N ASN A 79 0.55 10.71 -7.65
CA ASN A 79 -0.68 10.19 -8.24
C ASN A 79 -0.47 8.85 -8.96
N ARG A 80 0.66 8.70 -9.67
CA ARG A 80 0.98 7.45 -10.39
C ARG A 80 1.32 6.33 -9.42
N ILE A 81 2.10 6.62 -8.38
CA ILE A 81 2.42 5.65 -7.33
C ILE A 81 1.13 5.12 -6.72
N LEU A 82 0.22 6.02 -6.31
CA LEU A 82 -1.06 5.65 -5.72
C LEU A 82 -1.96 4.86 -6.68
N GLU A 83 -1.97 5.20 -7.97
CA GLU A 83 -2.69 4.45 -8.98
C GLU A 83 -2.16 3.02 -9.11
N VAL A 84 -0.84 2.85 -9.21
CA VAL A 84 -0.21 1.53 -9.32
C VAL A 84 -0.45 0.72 -8.05
N TYR A 85 -0.31 1.34 -6.88
CA TYR A 85 -0.64 0.74 -5.60
C TYR A 85 -2.06 0.18 -5.58
N LEU A 86 -3.05 1.01 -5.88
CA LEU A 86 -4.47 0.64 -5.86
C LEU A 86 -4.81 -0.45 -6.88
N ASN A 87 -4.02 -0.63 -7.93
CA ASN A 87 -4.21 -1.69 -8.91
C ASN A 87 -3.46 -2.98 -8.57
N SER A 88 -2.45 -2.92 -7.69
CA SER A 88 -1.56 -4.04 -7.42
C SER A 88 -1.75 -4.66 -6.03
N VAL A 89 -2.26 -3.88 -5.08
CA VAL A 89 -2.44 -4.34 -3.69
C VAL A 89 -3.51 -5.43 -3.60
N GLU A 90 -3.25 -6.44 -2.80
CA GLU A 90 -4.21 -7.50 -2.51
C GLU A 90 -5.30 -6.99 -1.54
N MET A 91 -6.56 -7.22 -1.90
CA MET A 91 -7.75 -6.77 -1.19
C MET A 91 -8.69 -7.96 -0.97
N GLY A 92 -8.21 -8.96 -0.24
CA GLY A 92 -8.85 -10.27 -0.07
C GLY A 92 -8.10 -11.38 -0.79
N GLU A 93 -8.31 -12.63 -0.38
CA GLU A 93 -7.54 -13.79 -0.84
C GLU A 93 -7.49 -13.89 -2.38
N ALA A 94 -6.29 -13.70 -2.94
CA ALA A 94 -6.00 -13.69 -4.38
C ALA A 94 -6.80 -12.64 -5.20
N ILE A 95 -7.28 -11.58 -4.57
CA ILE A 95 -7.99 -10.47 -5.23
C ILE A 95 -7.07 -9.26 -5.29
N PHE A 96 -6.47 -9.02 -6.46
CA PHE A 96 -5.54 -7.91 -6.66
C PHE A 96 -6.22 -6.69 -7.27
N GLY A 97 -6.11 -5.57 -6.58
CA GLY A 97 -6.55 -4.27 -7.03
C GLY A 97 -7.99 -3.89 -6.67
N ALA A 98 -8.17 -2.59 -6.49
CA ALA A 98 -9.42 -1.93 -6.11
C ALA A 98 -10.59 -2.26 -7.03
N GLN A 99 -10.35 -2.37 -8.34
CA GLN A 99 -11.39 -2.66 -9.32
C GLN A 99 -11.89 -4.10 -9.18
N ALA A 100 -10.98 -5.07 -9.06
CA ALA A 100 -11.35 -6.47 -8.88
C ALA A 100 -12.11 -6.66 -7.55
N ALA A 101 -11.60 -6.10 -6.46
CA ALA A 101 -12.25 -6.18 -5.15
C ALA A 101 -13.64 -5.53 -5.14
N SER A 102 -13.80 -4.37 -5.77
CA SER A 102 -15.11 -3.71 -5.86
C SER A 102 -16.15 -4.55 -6.63
N LEU A 103 -15.72 -5.26 -7.66
CA LEU A 103 -16.57 -6.18 -8.41
C LEU A 103 -16.91 -7.42 -7.57
N VAL A 104 -15.93 -8.03 -6.91
CA VAL A 104 -16.13 -9.23 -6.08
C VAL A 104 -17.07 -8.95 -4.89
N TYR A 105 -16.80 -7.91 -4.10
CA TYR A 105 -17.56 -7.67 -2.87
C TYR A 105 -18.89 -6.96 -3.09
N PHE A 106 -19.02 -6.15 -4.15
CA PHE A 106 -20.18 -5.27 -4.32
C PHE A 106 -20.81 -5.30 -5.71
N ASN A 107 -20.27 -6.05 -6.66
CA ASN A 107 -20.67 -6.06 -8.06
C ASN A 107 -20.79 -4.64 -8.64
N LYS A 108 -19.81 -3.79 -8.33
CA LYS A 108 -19.75 -2.38 -8.78
C LYS A 108 -18.34 -2.02 -9.21
N SER A 109 -18.23 -1.14 -10.19
CA SER A 109 -16.96 -0.50 -10.52
C SER A 109 -16.41 0.26 -9.31
N ALA A 110 -15.09 0.25 -9.12
CA ALA A 110 -14.42 1.01 -8.07
C ALA A 110 -14.73 2.51 -8.16
N GLY A 111 -14.93 3.03 -9.38
CA GLY A 111 -15.36 4.41 -9.63
C GLY A 111 -16.72 4.75 -9.00
N ALA A 112 -17.61 3.76 -8.89
CA ALA A 112 -19.00 3.91 -8.43
C ALA A 112 -19.20 3.60 -6.93
N ILE A 113 -18.12 3.43 -6.17
CA ILE A 113 -18.19 3.22 -4.71
C ILE A 113 -18.49 4.55 -4.01
N ASN A 114 -19.78 4.88 -3.89
CA ASN A 114 -20.24 6.16 -3.34
C ASN A 114 -20.43 6.15 -1.82
N LYS A 115 -20.67 4.98 -1.21
CA LYS A 115 -20.85 4.88 0.25
C LYS A 115 -19.49 4.77 0.93
N LYS A 116 -19.21 5.66 1.88
CA LYS A 116 -17.97 5.64 2.70
C LYS A 116 -17.77 4.29 3.39
N THR A 117 -18.83 3.67 3.90
CA THR A 117 -18.75 2.34 4.54
C THR A 117 -18.21 1.25 3.62
N LYS A 118 -18.58 1.26 2.33
CA LYS A 118 -18.05 0.31 1.33
C LYS A 118 -16.58 0.58 1.01
N ALA A 119 -16.21 1.86 0.90
CA ALA A 119 -14.81 2.26 0.71
C ALA A 119 -13.94 1.84 1.89
N SER A 120 -14.38 2.09 3.13
CA SER A 120 -13.69 1.67 4.35
C SER A 120 -13.57 0.15 4.45
N PHE A 121 -14.59 -0.60 4.02
CA PHE A 121 -14.53 -2.06 3.97
C PHE A 121 -13.40 -2.55 3.05
N LEU A 122 -13.30 -2.02 1.83
CA LEU A 122 -12.22 -2.39 0.88
C LEU A 122 -10.83 -1.96 1.37
N ALA A 123 -10.72 -0.84 2.08
CA ALA A 123 -9.45 -0.45 2.68
C ALA A 123 -9.06 -1.42 3.82
N ALA A 124 -10.03 -1.85 4.63
CA ALA A 124 -9.78 -2.78 5.74
C ALA A 124 -9.31 -4.17 5.28
N THR A 125 -9.71 -4.62 4.09
CA THR A 125 -9.29 -5.91 3.53
C THR A 125 -7.81 -5.95 3.13
N ILE A 126 -7.16 -4.80 2.93
CA ILE A 126 -5.70 -4.74 2.70
C ILE A 126 -4.96 -5.16 3.97
N ASN A 127 -5.36 -4.61 5.11
CA ASN A 127 -4.71 -4.85 6.40
C ASN A 127 -4.88 -6.28 6.91
N SER A 128 -5.98 -6.97 6.56
CA SER A 128 -6.15 -8.37 6.96
C SER A 128 -5.12 -9.28 6.30
N ASN A 129 -4.78 -9.05 5.03
CA ASN A 129 -3.88 -9.91 4.27
C ASN A 129 -2.42 -9.76 4.69
N LYS A 130 -2.00 -8.59 5.22
CA LYS A 130 -0.63 -8.38 5.71
C LYS A 130 -0.21 -9.34 6.83
N LYS A 131 -1.16 -9.90 7.59
CA LYS A 131 -0.87 -10.84 8.68
C LYS A 131 -0.54 -12.26 8.20
N ASP A 132 -0.89 -12.58 6.96
CA ASP A 132 -0.67 -13.93 6.41
C ASP A 132 0.68 -14.04 5.66
N ASP A 133 1.31 -12.90 5.36
CA ASP A 133 2.62 -12.80 4.69
C ASP A 133 3.84 -12.90 5.64
N THR A 134 3.62 -13.14 6.95
CA THR A 134 4.68 -13.21 7.98
C THR A 134 5.38 -14.57 8.14
N PHE A 135 5.41 -15.41 7.11
CA PHE A 135 6.09 -16.73 7.14
C PHE A 135 7.32 -16.80 6.23
#